data_AF-A0AAE3WIL0-F1
#
_entry.id   AF-A0AAE3WIL0-F1
#
_cell.length_a   1.000
_cell.length_b   1.000
_cell.length_c   1.000
_cell.angle_alpha   90.00
_cell.angle_beta   90.00
_cell.angle_gamma   90.00
#
_symmetry.space_group_name_H-M   'P 1'
#
loop_
_entity.id
_entity.type
_entity.pdbx_description
1 polymer ?
#
loop_
_entity_poly.entity_id
_entity_poly.type
_entity_poly.pdbx_seq_one_letter_code
_entity_poly.pdbx_strand_id
1 'polypeptide(L)'
;MLKYKPGDDVGELEDWPFDNPLSDYQIKEGSPRASGRMDAGGPGQTTRTGIWRCTKGVFECTEQGDELMTILSGRCRLIDMTTGQISELEPGDSLFVRNGSRVTWDIFEDVTKVFFGHKSDGF
;
A
#
# COMPACT_ATOMS: atom_id res chain seq x y z
N MET A 1 -3.42 -6.52 20.53
CA MET A 1 -4.34 -5.47 20.06
C MET A 1 -3.49 -4.32 19.57
N LEU A 2 -3.71 -3.87 18.34
CA LEU A 2 -2.88 -2.85 17.68
C LEU A 2 -3.79 -1.66 17.36
N LYS A 3 -3.26 -0.44 17.54
CA LYS A 3 -3.97 0.80 17.22
C LYS A 3 -3.08 1.62 16.30
N TYR A 4 -3.71 2.20 15.28
CA TYR A 4 -3.06 3.10 14.33
C TYR A 4 -3.84 4.40 14.31
N LYS A 5 -3.14 5.51 14.23
CA LYS A 5 -3.75 6.84 14.17
C LYS A 5 -2.85 7.78 13.35
N PRO A 6 -3.43 8.68 12.54
CA PRO A 6 -2.67 9.74 11.89
C PRO A 6 -1.82 10.55 12.89
N GLY A 7 -0.58 10.84 12.50
CA GLY A 7 0.38 11.59 13.29
C GLY A 7 1.11 10.79 14.38
N ASP A 8 0.83 9.50 14.55
CA ASP A 8 1.63 8.65 15.43
C ASP A 8 2.98 8.31 14.79
N ASP A 9 4.03 8.18 15.60
CA ASP A 9 5.29 7.61 15.16
C ASP A 9 5.09 6.13 14.82
N VAL A 10 5.43 5.76 13.59
CA VAL A 10 5.30 4.39 13.11
C VAL A 10 6.55 3.57 13.43
N GLY A 11 7.60 4.13 14.02
CA GLY A 11 8.83 3.41 14.35
C GLY A 11 9.64 3.03 13.10
N GLU A 12 10.54 2.06 13.28
CA GLU A 12 11.43 1.60 12.20
C GLU A 12 10.66 0.84 11.12
N LEU A 13 11.05 1.08 9.87
CA LEU A 13 10.52 0.43 8.68
C LEU A 13 11.68 -0.17 7.89
N GLU A 14 11.47 -1.39 7.41
CA GLU A 14 12.42 -2.12 6.57
C GLU A 14 12.27 -1.68 5.11
N ASP A 15 13.35 -1.68 4.34
CA ASP A 15 13.31 -1.42 2.90
C ASP A 15 12.57 -2.57 2.20
N TRP A 16 11.51 -2.24 1.46
CA TRP A 16 10.70 -3.20 0.72
C TRP A 16 10.83 -2.90 -0.77
N PRO A 17 11.77 -3.54 -1.48
CA PRO A 17 12.03 -3.25 -2.88
C PRO A 17 10.83 -3.56 -3.77
N PHE A 18 10.73 -2.85 -4.89
CA PHE A 18 9.74 -3.08 -5.93
C PHE A 18 10.13 -4.26 -6.84
N ASP A 19 10.38 -5.43 -6.24
CA ASP A 19 10.87 -6.63 -6.93
C ASP A 19 9.91 -7.82 -6.87
N ASN A 20 8.75 -7.69 -6.21
CA ASN A 20 7.76 -8.76 -6.17
C ASN A 20 7.23 -9.04 -7.59
N PRO A 21 7.51 -10.23 -8.16
CA PRO A 21 7.14 -10.54 -9.53
C PRO A 21 5.63 -10.62 -9.75
N LEU A 22 4.85 -10.94 -8.71
CA LEU A 22 3.39 -11.01 -8.81
C LEU A 22 2.75 -9.62 -8.86
N SER A 23 3.39 -8.63 -8.24
CA SER A 23 2.95 -7.24 -8.30
C SER A 23 3.32 -6.56 -9.62
N ASP A 24 4.30 -7.08 -10.36
CA ASP A 24 4.79 -6.52 -11.63
C ASP A 24 4.90 -4.98 -11.57
N TYR A 25 5.73 -4.50 -10.63
CA TYR A 25 5.91 -3.08 -10.41
C TYR A 25 6.49 -2.40 -11.64
N GLN A 26 5.89 -1.29 -12.06
CA GLN A 26 6.39 -0.47 -13.16
C GLN A 26 6.47 0.99 -12.74
N ILE A 27 7.68 1.50 -12.53
CA ILE A 27 7.92 2.91 -12.22
C ILE A 27 7.69 3.75 -13.47
N LYS A 28 6.85 4.78 -13.36
CA LYS A 28 6.50 5.69 -14.45
C LYS A 28 7.12 7.06 -14.27
N GLU A 29 7.24 7.53 -13.03
CA GLU A 29 7.82 8.83 -12.72
C GLU A 29 8.58 8.79 -11.38
N GLY A 30 9.71 9.49 -11.35
CA GLY A 30 10.53 9.65 -10.15
C GLY A 30 11.34 8.40 -9.80
N SER A 31 11.62 8.25 -8.51
CA SER A 31 12.34 7.09 -7.96
C SER A 31 11.71 6.72 -6.61
N PRO A 32 10.42 6.33 -6.60
CA PRO A 32 9.74 5.98 -5.36
C PRO A 32 10.45 4.82 -4.68
N ARG A 33 10.51 4.86 -3.35
CA ARG A 33 11.09 3.81 -2.52
C ARG A 33 10.05 3.40 -1.49
N ALA A 34 9.76 2.12 -1.41
CA ALA A 34 8.84 1.57 -0.41
C ALA A 34 9.61 1.05 0.81
N SER A 35 8.97 1.20 1.97
CA SER A 35 9.43 0.62 3.22
C SER A 35 8.23 0.20 4.06
N GLY A 36 8.38 -0.77 4.94
CA GLY A 36 7.27 -1.27 5.72
C GLY A 36 7.66 -2.17 6.87
N ARG A 37 6.65 -2.67 7.57
CA ARG A 37 6.79 -3.77 8.53
C ARG A 37 5.51 -4.59 8.60
N MET A 38 5.62 -5.81 9.09
CA MET A 38 4.47 -6.68 9.37
C MET A 38 4.19 -6.70 10.87
N ASP A 39 2.97 -6.34 11.27
CA ASP A 39 2.57 -6.31 12.69
C ASP A 39 1.83 -7.60 13.11
N ALA A 40 1.06 -8.22 12.21
CA ALA A 40 0.48 -9.55 12.40
C ALA A 40 0.14 -10.23 11.06
N GLY A 41 0.10 -11.56 11.04
CA GLY A 41 -0.11 -12.32 9.81
C GLY A 41 1.15 -12.39 8.94
N GLY A 42 0.98 -12.39 7.62
CA GLY A 42 2.08 -12.34 6.65
C GLY A 42 2.40 -13.70 6.02
N PRO A 43 3.68 -13.96 5.68
CA PRO A 43 4.09 -15.14 4.92
C PRO A 43 3.53 -16.46 5.48
N GLY A 44 2.90 -17.24 4.62
CA GLY A 44 2.27 -18.52 4.99
C GLY A 44 0.93 -18.39 5.73
N GLN A 45 0.41 -17.18 5.90
CA GLN A 45 -0.91 -16.92 6.49
C GLN A 45 -1.85 -16.27 5.46
N THR A 46 -3.15 -16.44 5.66
CA THR A 46 -4.19 -15.86 4.78
C THR A 46 -4.50 -14.40 5.08
N THR A 47 -3.96 -13.85 6.17
CA THR A 47 -4.13 -12.45 6.56
C THR A 47 -2.77 -11.80 6.78
N ARG A 48 -2.72 -10.48 6.60
CA ARG A 48 -1.55 -9.66 6.92
C ARG A 48 -2.00 -8.28 7.38
N THR A 49 -1.27 -7.67 8.30
CA THR A 49 -1.48 -6.26 8.67
C THR A 49 -0.16 -5.64 9.06
N GLY A 50 0.00 -4.36 8.74
CA GLY A 50 1.23 -3.65 9.00
C GLY A 50 1.21 -2.23 8.48
N ILE A 51 2.39 -1.65 8.39
CA ILE A 51 2.62 -0.31 7.86
C ILE A 51 3.35 -0.43 6.53
N TRP A 52 2.93 0.39 5.58
CA TRP A 52 3.65 0.65 4.35
C TRP A 52 3.86 2.15 4.20
N ARG A 53 5.05 2.55 3.77
CA ARG A 53 5.42 3.91 3.44
C ARG A 53 6.05 3.93 2.07
N CYS A 54 5.77 4.97 1.29
CA CYS A 54 6.45 5.17 0.04
C CYS A 54 6.73 6.64 -0.23
N THR A 55 7.92 6.92 -0.74
CA THR A 55 8.32 8.26 -1.15
C THR A 55 7.61 8.69 -2.42
N LYS A 56 7.58 10.00 -2.68
CA LYS A 56 7.01 10.60 -3.89
C LYS A 56 7.44 9.87 -5.18
N GLY A 57 6.47 9.65 -6.08
CA GLY A 57 6.67 9.05 -7.40
C GLY A 57 5.38 8.43 -7.95
N VAL A 58 5.45 7.91 -9.17
CA VAL A 58 4.32 7.25 -9.83
C VAL A 58 4.74 5.84 -10.23
N PHE A 59 3.94 4.85 -9.86
CA PHE A 59 4.16 3.47 -10.26
C PHE A 59 2.84 2.71 -10.45
N GLU A 60 2.89 1.68 -11.27
CA GLU A 60 1.81 0.70 -11.41
C GLU A 60 2.16 -0.58 -10.67
N CYS A 61 1.16 -1.24 -10.11
CA CYS A 61 1.30 -2.57 -9.56
C CYS A 61 -0.01 -3.35 -9.61
N THR A 62 0.11 -4.67 -9.47
CA THR A 62 -0.99 -5.59 -9.22
C THR A 62 -1.09 -5.86 -7.73
N GLU A 63 -2.21 -5.47 -7.13
CA GLU A 63 -2.46 -5.64 -5.70
C GLU A 63 -2.52 -7.14 -5.35
N GLN A 64 -1.79 -7.53 -4.32
CA GLN A 64 -1.72 -8.90 -3.84
C GLN A 64 -2.60 -9.03 -2.60
N GLY A 65 -3.72 -9.75 -2.72
CA GLY A 65 -4.76 -9.86 -1.69
C GLY A 65 -5.81 -8.75 -1.77
N ASP A 66 -6.99 -9.04 -1.21
CA ASP A 66 -7.97 -8.00 -0.89
C ASP A 66 -7.38 -7.15 0.24
N GLU A 67 -7.28 -5.84 0.07
CA GLU A 67 -6.62 -4.96 1.04
C GLU A 67 -7.50 -3.76 1.40
N LEU A 68 -7.77 -3.58 2.69
CA LEU A 68 -8.26 -2.32 3.25
C LEU A 68 -7.06 -1.56 3.78
N MET A 69 -6.89 -0.32 3.34
CA MET A 69 -5.84 0.57 3.82
C MET A 69 -6.41 1.86 4.37
N THR A 70 -5.68 2.51 5.27
CA THR A 70 -5.98 3.87 5.76
C THR A 70 -4.71 4.71 5.69
N ILE A 71 -4.81 5.90 5.11
CA ILE A 71 -3.70 6.84 5.04
C ILE A 71 -3.49 7.48 6.42
N LEU A 72 -2.27 7.40 6.93
CA LEU A 72 -1.86 7.99 8.22
C LEU A 72 -1.13 9.33 8.04
N SER A 73 -0.47 9.52 6.90
CA SER A 73 0.24 10.75 6.54
C SER A 73 0.46 10.84 5.02
N GLY A 74 0.67 12.05 4.51
CA GLY A 74 0.94 12.30 3.10
C GLY A 74 -0.33 12.33 2.25
N ARG A 75 -0.13 12.43 0.93
CA ARG A 75 -1.22 12.55 -0.05
C ARG A 75 -0.87 11.79 -1.31
N CYS A 76 -1.84 11.06 -1.82
CA CYS A 76 -1.73 10.30 -3.07
C CYS A 76 -3.09 10.20 -3.74
N ARG A 77 -3.11 9.63 -4.94
CA ARG A 77 -4.31 9.04 -5.50
C ARG A 77 -4.04 7.65 -6.01
N LEU A 78 -5.09 6.84 -6.00
CA LEU A 78 -5.09 5.52 -6.61
C LEU A 78 -6.02 5.50 -7.81
N ILE A 79 -5.54 4.94 -8.91
CA ILE A 79 -6.27 4.84 -10.17
C ILE A 79 -6.46 3.37 -10.49
N ASP A 80 -7.70 2.91 -10.54
CA ASP A 80 -8.01 1.56 -11.05
C ASP A 80 -7.84 1.56 -12.57
N MET A 81 -6.92 0.76 -13.09
CA MET A 81 -6.58 0.75 -14.51
C MET A 81 -7.64 0.06 -15.38
N THR A 82 -8.54 -0.72 -14.78
CA THR A 82 -9.63 -1.39 -15.48
C THR A 82 -10.82 -0.47 -15.66
N THR A 83 -11.18 0.27 -14.60
CA THR A 83 -12.38 1.12 -14.59
C THR A 83 -12.10 2.59 -14.88
N GLY A 84 -10.84 3.03 -14.69
CA GLY A 84 -10.45 4.43 -14.72
C GLY A 84 -10.88 5.22 -13.47
N GLN A 85 -11.43 4.55 -12.44
CA GLN A 85 -11.84 5.22 -11.21
C GLN A 85 -10.60 5.80 -10.50
N ILE A 86 -10.71 7.06 -10.09
CA ILE A 86 -9.69 7.77 -9.33
C ILE A 86 -10.18 7.99 -7.91
N SER A 87 -9.35 7.63 -6.94
CA SER A 87 -9.57 7.90 -5.51
C SER A 87 -8.42 8.75 -4.99
N GLU A 88 -8.66 10.03 -4.73
CA GLU A 88 -7.72 10.88 -3.99
C GLU A 88 -7.80 10.54 -2.50
N LEU A 89 -6.64 10.48 -1.84
CA LEU A 89 -6.54 10.02 -0.46
C LEU A 89 -5.65 10.96 0.36
N GLU A 90 -6.16 11.35 1.52
CA GLU A 90 -5.48 12.16 2.53
C GLU A 90 -5.55 11.50 3.93
N PRO A 91 -4.83 12.01 4.95
CA PRO A 91 -4.78 11.36 6.25
C PRO A 91 -6.16 11.19 6.89
N GLY A 92 -6.51 9.94 7.21
CA GLY A 92 -7.82 9.56 7.74
C GLY A 92 -8.69 8.81 6.73
N ASP A 93 -8.40 8.92 5.44
CA ASP A 93 -9.15 8.20 4.41
C ASP A 93 -8.81 6.71 4.39
N SER A 94 -9.84 5.90 4.15
CA SER A 94 -9.68 4.47 3.90
C SER A 94 -10.11 4.10 2.48
N LEU A 95 -9.37 3.19 1.85
CA LEU A 95 -9.71 2.63 0.55
C LEU A 95 -9.58 1.11 0.59
N PHE A 96 -10.51 0.43 -0.08
CA PHE A 96 -10.48 -1.01 -0.28
C PHE A 96 -10.14 -1.33 -1.72
N VAL A 97 -9.19 -2.25 -1.93
CA VAL A 97 -8.78 -2.76 -3.25
C VAL A 97 -8.90 -4.28 -3.28
N ARG A 98 -9.25 -4.81 -4.46
CA ARG A 98 -9.42 -6.25 -4.65
C ARG A 98 -8.10 -6.91 -5.02
N ASN A 99 -7.96 -8.17 -4.61
CA ASN A 99 -6.88 -9.03 -5.07
C ASN A 99 -6.84 -9.07 -6.61
N GLY A 100 -5.66 -8.85 -7.19
CA GLY A 100 -5.46 -8.87 -8.63
C GLY A 100 -5.84 -7.56 -9.34
N SER A 101 -6.33 -6.53 -8.63
CA SER A 101 -6.55 -5.21 -9.22
C SER A 101 -5.22 -4.63 -9.70
N ARG A 102 -5.17 -4.22 -10.97
CA ARG A 102 -4.07 -3.41 -11.50
C ARG A 102 -4.36 -1.94 -11.23
N VAL A 103 -3.47 -1.28 -10.50
CA VAL A 103 -3.64 0.10 -10.07
C VAL A 103 -2.42 0.95 -10.40
N THR A 104 -2.65 2.24 -10.59
CA THR A 104 -1.59 3.26 -10.56
C THR A 104 -1.61 3.96 -9.21
N TRP A 105 -0.48 3.91 -8.51
CA TRP A 105 -0.16 4.77 -7.38
C TRP A 105 0.50 6.05 -7.88
N ASP A 106 -0.14 7.19 -7.62
CA ASP A 106 0.40 8.51 -7.89
C ASP A 106 0.57 9.23 -6.54
N ILE A 107 1.81 9.23 -6.04
CA ILE A 107 2.17 9.71 -4.71
C ILE A 107 2.68 11.14 -4.83
N PHE A 108 1.89 12.09 -4.35
CA PHE A 108 2.21 13.52 -4.41
C PHE A 108 3.21 13.94 -3.34
N GLU A 109 3.05 13.34 -2.15
CA GLU A 109 3.84 13.53 -0.94
C GLU A 109 4.09 12.17 -0.31
N ASP A 110 5.25 11.98 0.33
CA ASP A 110 5.60 10.74 1.01
C ASP A 110 4.43 10.24 1.88
N VAL A 111 3.91 9.07 1.51
CA VAL A 111 2.66 8.56 2.07
C VAL A 111 2.97 7.44 3.05
N THR A 112 2.24 7.40 4.17
CA THR A 112 2.26 6.26 5.10
C THR A 112 0.85 5.73 5.23
N LYS A 113 0.65 4.42 5.07
CA LYS A 113 -0.62 3.75 5.27
C LYS A 113 -0.49 2.59 6.25
N VAL A 114 -1.55 2.36 7.02
CA VAL A 114 -1.80 1.05 7.63
C VAL A 114 -2.62 0.22 6.64
N PHE A 115 -2.34 -1.08 6.58
CA PHE A 115 -3.12 -2.02 5.77
C PHE A 115 -3.57 -3.23 6.57
N PHE A 116 -4.71 -3.79 6.16
CA PHE A 116 -5.13 -5.14 6.47
C PHE A 116 -5.45 -5.84 5.14
N GLY A 117 -4.73 -6.93 4.87
CA GLY A 117 -4.86 -7.73 3.66
C GLY A 117 -5.38 -9.13 3.97
N HIS A 118 -6.20 -9.67 3.06
CA HIS A 118 -6.61 -11.06 3.04
C HIS A 118 -6.36 -11.68 1.68
N LYS A 119 -5.74 -12.86 1.66
CA LYS A 119 -5.46 -13.64 0.46
C LYS A 119 -5.76 -15.11 0.74
N SER A 120 -6.73 -15.67 0.02
CA SER A 120 -7.31 -17.00 0.33
C SER A 120 -6.31 -18.15 0.21
N ASP A 121 -5.35 -18.02 -0.70
CA ASP A 121 -4.27 -18.97 -0.95
C ASP A 121 -2.99 -18.67 -0.13
N GLY A 122 -3.05 -17.68 0.75
CA GLY A 122 -1.92 -17.26 1.59
C GLY A 122 -1.04 -16.19 0.93
N PHE A 123 -0.36 -15.43 1.78
CA PHE A 123 0.68 -14.47 1.40
C PHE A 123 2.06 -15.10 1.28
#